data_AF-A0A356BUT7-F1
#
_entry.id   AF-A0A356BUT7-F1
#
_cell.length_a   1.000
_cell.length_b   1.000
_cell.length_c   1.000
_cell.angle_alpha   90.00
_cell.angle_beta   90.00
_cell.angle_gamma   90.00
#
_symmetry.space_group_name_H-M   'P 1'
#
loop_
_entity.id
_entity.type
_entity.pdbx_description
1 polymer ?
#
loop_
_entity_poly.entity_id
_entity_poly.type
_entity_poly.pdbx_seq_one_letter_code
_entity_poly.pdbx_strand_id
1 'polypeptide(L)'
;FLDPYSDPSGAGWNIIQSIIAVGSGGFFGKGVLNGTQSSLHFLPANHTDFVFSVIAEEFGFLGSVIVLALFVVIIWRGLHIAAVAKDNYGTLLATGATGVFFFHLIINVGMTLGFMPITGLPLPFITAGGSIMLTSLIAVAIILNVGLRRNKIMF
;
A
#
# COMPACT_ATOMS: atom_id res chain seq x y z
N PHE A 1 9.27 12.33 15.53
CA PHE A 1 8.11 11.57 14.99
C PHE A 1 6.79 12.27 15.33
N LEU A 2 6.46 12.44 16.62
CA LEU A 2 5.30 13.24 17.05
C LEU A 2 5.38 14.71 16.60
N ASP A 3 6.60 15.23 16.44
CA ASP A 3 6.87 16.49 15.75
C ASP A 3 7.85 16.21 14.60
N PRO A 4 7.40 16.29 13.32
CA PRO A 4 8.28 16.19 12.16
C PRO A 4 9.18 17.43 12.00
N TYR A 5 8.77 18.58 12.56
CA TYR A 5 9.50 19.84 12.44
C TYR A 5 10.63 19.97 13.47
N SER A 6 10.70 19.06 14.46
CA SER A 6 11.81 19.01 15.43
C SER A 6 13.11 18.45 14.85
N ASP A 7 13.04 17.69 13.74
CA ASP A 7 14.21 17.21 12.98
C ASP A 7 13.97 17.40 11.47
N PRO A 8 14.11 18.66 10.97
CA PRO A 8 13.85 18.99 9.58
C PRO A 8 14.87 18.39 8.61
N SER A 9 16.03 17.92 9.08
CA SER A 9 17.13 17.45 8.23
C SER A 9 17.22 15.92 8.11
N GLY A 10 16.60 15.19 9.04
CA GLY A 10 16.65 13.72 9.10
C GLY A 10 15.35 13.06 8.67
N ALA A 11 14.78 12.23 9.55
CA ALA A 11 13.57 11.47 9.25
C ALA A 11 12.34 12.38 9.04
N GLY A 12 12.30 13.56 9.67
CA GLY A 12 11.24 14.55 9.50
C GLY A 12 11.19 15.13 8.09
N TRP A 13 12.33 15.25 7.40
CA TRP A 13 12.39 15.76 6.03
C TRP A 13 11.53 14.95 5.06
N ASN A 14 11.64 13.61 5.10
CA ASN A 14 10.89 12.73 4.22
C ASN A 14 9.37 12.84 4.44
N ILE A 15 8.93 13.01 5.70
CA ILE A 15 7.51 13.21 6.03
C ILE A 15 7.03 14.55 5.50
N ILE A 16 7.77 15.63 5.77
CA ILE A 16 7.39 16.98 5.33
C ILE A 16 7.27 17.03 3.80
N GLN A 17 8.26 16.47 3.08
CA GLN A 17 8.23 16.43 1.62
C GLN A 17 7.11 15.51 1.09
N SER A 18 6.83 14.39 1.75
CA SER A 18 5.69 13.53 1.40
C SER A 18 4.36 14.28 1.52
N ILE A 19 4.15 15.01 2.62
CA ILE A 19 2.93 15.80 2.84
C ILE A 19 2.79 16.90 1.79
N ILE A 20 3.89 17.59 1.46
CA ILE A 20 3.91 18.62 0.40
C ILE A 20 3.59 17.99 -0.96
N ALA A 21 4.17 16.83 -1.28
CA ALA A 21 3.92 16.11 -2.54
C ALA A 21 2.43 15.78 -2.69
N VAL A 22 1.84 15.15 -1.66
CA VAL A 22 0.41 14.82 -1.61
C VAL A 22 -0.45 16.06 -1.77
N GLY A 23 -0.16 17.14 -1.02
CA GLY A 23 -0.91 18.39 -1.09
C GLY A 23 -0.82 19.07 -2.45
N SER A 24 0.32 18.94 -3.13
CA SER A 24 0.57 19.59 -4.42
C SER A 24 -0.08 18.91 -5.62
N GLY A 25 -0.54 17.66 -5.48
CA GLY A 25 -1.20 16.92 -6.56
C GLY A 25 -2.60 17.44 -6.93
N GLY A 26 -3.26 18.17 -6.03
CA GLY A 26 -4.62 18.68 -6.28
C GLY A 26 -5.61 17.55 -6.66
N PHE A 27 -6.65 17.88 -7.42
CA PHE A 27 -7.70 16.90 -7.76
C PHE A 27 -7.30 15.91 -8.87
N PHE A 28 -6.62 16.42 -9.91
CA PHE A 28 -6.27 15.66 -11.14
C PHE A 28 -4.80 15.25 -11.23
N GLY A 29 -3.95 15.70 -10.31
CA GLY A 29 -2.51 15.44 -10.36
C GLY A 29 -1.76 16.43 -11.24
N LYS A 30 -0.43 16.34 -11.19
CA LYS A 30 0.47 17.10 -12.07
C LYS A 30 0.77 16.40 -13.41
N GLY A 31 0.34 15.15 -13.57
CA GLY A 31 0.66 14.31 -14.71
C GLY A 31 1.85 13.38 -14.45
N VAL A 32 1.88 12.27 -15.17
CA VAL A 32 2.88 11.20 -15.05
C VAL A 32 4.29 11.76 -15.30
N LEU A 33 5.24 11.47 -14.40
CA LEU A 33 6.63 11.97 -14.43
C LEU A 33 6.81 13.49 -14.29
N ASN A 34 5.74 14.25 -14.06
CA ASN A 34 5.81 15.69 -13.78
C ASN A 34 5.79 16.00 -12.27
N GLY A 35 5.95 14.97 -11.43
CA GLY A 35 6.04 15.15 -9.98
C GLY A 35 7.26 15.97 -9.60
N THR A 36 7.04 17.15 -9.02
CA THR A 36 8.11 18.07 -8.63
C THR A 36 8.93 17.51 -7.47
N GLN A 37 8.30 16.83 -6.50
CA GLN A 37 9.00 16.27 -5.35
C GLN A 37 9.59 14.89 -5.68
N SER A 38 8.91 14.13 -6.53
CA SER A 38 9.38 12.83 -7.03
C SER A 38 10.58 12.94 -8.00
N SER A 39 10.55 13.88 -8.96
CA SER A 39 11.55 13.99 -10.03
C SER A 39 12.87 14.64 -9.57
N LEU A 40 12.80 15.58 -8.62
CA LEU A 40 13.98 16.29 -8.09
C LEU A 40 14.73 15.50 -7.00
N HIS A 41 14.42 14.22 -6.79
CA HIS A 41 15.06 13.34 -5.77
C HIS A 41 15.01 13.88 -4.33
N PHE A 42 14.06 14.77 -4.00
CA PHE A 42 13.91 15.29 -2.64
C PHE A 42 13.44 14.22 -1.63
N LEU A 43 12.91 13.10 -2.13
CA LEU A 43 12.61 11.89 -1.36
C LEU A 43 13.51 10.73 -1.86
N PRO A 44 14.60 10.38 -1.15
CA PRO A 44 15.44 9.25 -1.51
C PRO A 44 14.71 7.89 -1.54
N ALA A 45 13.57 7.79 -0.82
CA ALA A 45 12.73 6.59 -0.72
C ALA A 45 11.35 6.76 -1.41
N ASN A 46 11.24 7.67 -2.38
CA ASN A 46 10.01 7.90 -3.17
C ASN A 46 9.51 6.65 -3.91
N HIS A 47 10.43 5.79 -4.39
CA HIS A 47 10.08 4.60 -5.16
C HIS A 47 9.81 3.35 -4.31
N THR A 48 10.08 3.39 -3.00
CA THR A 48 9.83 2.27 -2.08
C THR A 48 8.76 2.58 -1.05
N ASP A 49 9.09 3.45 -0.11
CA ASP A 49 8.37 3.61 1.15
C ASP A 49 7.34 4.73 1.05
N PHE A 50 7.57 5.69 0.15
CA PHE A 50 6.70 6.85 -0.10
C PHE A 50 6.03 6.80 -1.49
N VAL A 51 5.88 5.62 -2.08
CA VAL A 51 5.31 5.48 -3.43
C VAL A 51 3.87 6.04 -3.52
N PHE A 52 3.11 6.01 -2.42
CA PHE A 52 1.79 6.62 -2.37
C PHE A 52 1.82 8.16 -2.51
N SER A 53 2.85 8.83 -1.99
CA SER A 53 2.99 10.28 -2.15
C SER A 53 3.28 10.67 -3.60
N VAL A 54 4.02 9.82 -4.32
CA VAL A 54 4.25 9.98 -5.76
C VAL A 54 2.95 9.80 -6.54
N ILE A 55 2.16 8.77 -6.23
CA ILE A 55 0.85 8.57 -6.86
C ILE A 55 -0.07 9.78 -6.61
N ALA A 56 -0.11 10.26 -5.37
CA ALA A 56 -0.92 11.42 -5.01
C ALA A 56 -0.45 12.70 -5.71
N GLU A 57 0.85 12.90 -5.89
CA GLU A 57 1.39 14.05 -6.62
C GLU A 57 1.07 13.98 -8.13
N GLU A 58 1.28 12.82 -8.75
CA GLU A 58 1.18 12.66 -10.21
C GLU A 58 -0.25 12.48 -10.70
N PHE A 59 -1.07 11.70 -10.00
CA PHE A 59 -2.45 11.38 -10.38
C PHE A 59 -3.50 12.11 -9.52
N GLY A 60 -3.07 12.86 -8.52
CA GLY A 60 -3.93 13.65 -7.67
C GLY A 60 -4.84 12.81 -6.78
N PHE A 61 -5.83 13.48 -6.20
CA PHE A 61 -6.86 12.86 -5.37
C PHE A 61 -7.57 11.71 -6.09
N LEU A 62 -7.92 11.88 -7.36
CA LEU A 62 -8.65 10.86 -8.12
C LEU A 62 -7.82 9.57 -8.25
N GLY A 63 -6.54 9.68 -8.58
CA GLY A 63 -5.63 8.52 -8.65
C GLY A 63 -5.47 7.84 -7.30
N SER A 64 -5.29 8.61 -6.22
CA SER A 64 -5.22 8.06 -4.86
C SER A 64 -6.48 7.29 -4.49
N VAL A 65 -7.68 7.81 -4.79
CA VAL A 65 -8.94 7.12 -4.52
C VAL A 65 -9.06 5.82 -5.31
N ILE A 66 -8.67 5.82 -6.58
CA ILE A 66 -8.69 4.62 -7.42
C ILE A 66 -7.77 3.53 -6.83
N VAL A 67 -6.54 3.89 -6.45
CA VAL A 67 -5.59 2.95 -5.85
C VAL A 67 -6.14 2.39 -4.54
N LEU A 68 -6.65 3.25 -3.66
CA LEU A 68 -7.26 2.82 -2.40
C LEU A 68 -8.45 1.90 -2.64
N ALA A 69 -9.32 2.21 -3.62
CA ALA A 69 -10.46 1.38 -3.96
C ALA A 69 -10.04 -0.02 -4.46
N LEU A 70 -8.99 -0.11 -5.29
CA LEU A 70 -8.45 -1.39 -5.75
C LEU A 70 -7.94 -2.25 -4.58
N PHE A 71 -7.21 -1.65 -3.64
CA PHE A 71 -6.78 -2.35 -2.43
C PHE A 71 -7.95 -2.80 -1.56
N VAL A 72 -8.97 -1.96 -1.40
CA VAL A 72 -10.20 -2.34 -0.68
C VAL A 72 -10.87 -3.54 -1.35
N VAL A 73 -10.92 -3.59 -2.68
CA VAL A 73 -11.46 -4.75 -3.41
C VAL A 73 -10.65 -6.02 -3.15
N ILE A 74 -9.31 -5.92 -3.15
CA ILE A 74 -8.43 -7.06 -2.85
C ILE A 74 -8.68 -7.57 -1.43
N ILE A 75 -8.70 -6.66 -0.44
CA ILE A 75 -8.91 -7.00 0.97
C ILE A 75 -10.30 -7.59 1.18
N TRP A 76 -11.34 -6.98 0.61
CA TRP A 76 -12.70 -7.47 0.69
C TRP A 76 -12.85 -8.87 0.10
N ARG A 77 -12.27 -9.13 -1.08
CA ARG A 77 -12.27 -10.46 -1.69
C ARG A 77 -11.52 -11.48 -0.84
N GLY A 78 -10.37 -11.10 -0.27
CA GLY A 78 -9.60 -11.97 0.63
C GLY A 78 -10.40 -12.36 1.89
N LEU A 79 -11.04 -11.39 2.54
CA LEU A 79 -11.91 -11.62 3.69
C LEU A 79 -13.15 -12.44 3.32
N HIS A 80 -13.75 -12.19 2.16
CA HIS A 80 -14.87 -12.99 1.67
C HIS A 80 -14.46 -14.45 1.47
N ILE A 81 -13.28 -14.73 0.89
CA ILE A 81 -12.75 -16.09 0.74
C ILE A 81 -12.50 -16.73 2.12
N ALA A 82 -11.98 -15.98 3.08
CA ALA A 82 -11.77 -16.48 4.44
C ALA A 82 -13.10 -16.86 5.12
N ALA A 83 -14.14 -16.05 4.94
CA ALA A 83 -15.47 -16.26 5.52
C ALA A 83 -16.20 -17.48 4.95
N VAL A 84 -15.95 -17.83 3.69
CA VAL A 84 -16.55 -19.00 3.01
C VAL A 84 -15.60 -20.20 2.93
N ALA A 85 -14.48 -20.17 3.66
CA ALA A 85 -13.53 -21.27 3.72
C ALA A 85 -14.19 -22.50 4.35
N LYS A 86 -13.73 -23.68 3.94
CA LYS A 86 -14.30 -24.97 4.35
C LYS A 86 -13.96 -25.34 5.80
N ASP A 87 -12.81 -24.86 6.29
CA ASP A 87 -12.22 -25.24 7.57
C ASP A 87 -11.57 -24.04 8.25
N ASN A 88 -11.49 -24.08 9.59
CA ASN A 88 -10.92 -23.00 10.40
C ASN A 88 -9.47 -22.68 10.03
N TYR A 89 -8.69 -23.69 9.62
CA TYR A 89 -7.31 -23.48 9.18
C TYR A 89 -7.26 -22.68 7.88
N GLY A 90 -8.10 -23.01 6.89
CA GLY A 90 -8.31 -22.20 5.68
C GLY A 90 -8.72 -20.76 6.00
N THR A 91 -9.65 -20.55 6.93
CA THR A 91 -10.07 -19.20 7.37
C THR A 91 -8.90 -18.42 7.97
N LEU A 92 -8.10 -19.01 8.86
CA LEU A 92 -6.96 -18.35 9.48
C LEU A 92 -5.87 -17.99 8.46
N LEU A 93 -5.56 -18.91 7.53
CA LEU A 93 -4.60 -18.66 6.46
C LEU A 93 -5.03 -17.51 5.55
N ALA A 94 -6.27 -17.54 5.06
CA ALA A 94 -6.78 -16.51 4.17
C ALA A 94 -6.88 -15.15 4.89
N THR A 95 -7.30 -15.14 6.16
CA THR A 95 -7.37 -13.91 6.97
C THR A 95 -5.97 -13.34 7.21
N GLY A 96 -4.99 -14.17 7.60
CA GLY A 96 -3.61 -13.75 7.83
C GLY A 96 -2.96 -13.18 6.57
N ALA A 97 -3.09 -13.89 5.43
CA ALA A 97 -2.58 -13.42 4.15
C ALA A 97 -3.25 -12.11 3.70
N THR A 98 -4.56 -11.97 3.92
CA THR A 98 -5.29 -10.72 3.63
C THR A 98 -4.85 -9.58 4.56
N GLY A 99 -4.58 -9.89 5.83
CA GLY A 99 -4.09 -8.96 6.84
C GLY A 99 -2.77 -8.31 6.45
N VAL A 100 -1.87 -9.04 5.77
CA VAL A 100 -0.61 -8.48 5.25
C VAL A 100 -0.90 -7.28 4.34
N PHE A 101 -1.83 -7.39 3.39
CA PHE A 101 -2.19 -6.28 2.50
C PHE A 101 -2.81 -5.11 3.26
N PHE A 102 -3.68 -5.40 4.23
CA PHE A 102 -4.33 -4.38 5.06
C PHE A 102 -3.32 -3.55 5.87
N PHE A 103 -2.39 -4.19 6.56
CA PHE A 103 -1.38 -3.48 7.36
C PHE A 103 -0.41 -2.69 6.48
N HIS A 104 0.05 -3.24 5.36
CA HIS A 104 0.91 -2.47 4.45
C HIS A 104 0.20 -1.25 3.88
N LEU A 105 -1.08 -1.38 3.50
CA LEU A 105 -1.89 -0.26 3.01
C LEU A 105 -2.03 0.85 4.07
N ILE A 106 -2.53 0.50 5.26
CA ILE A 106 -2.80 1.49 6.31
C ILE A 106 -1.53 2.16 6.78
N ILE A 107 -0.45 1.41 6.97
CA ILE A 107 0.80 1.98 7.47
C ILE A 107 1.44 2.86 6.40
N ASN A 108 1.48 2.42 5.13
CA ASN A 108 2.08 3.21 4.06
C ASN A 108 1.30 4.51 3.79
N VAL A 109 -0.03 4.44 3.75
CA VAL A 109 -0.88 5.64 3.60
C VAL A 109 -0.80 6.52 4.85
N GLY A 110 -0.77 5.93 6.04
CA GLY A 110 -0.63 6.65 7.30
C GLY A 110 0.70 7.40 7.40
N MET A 111 1.81 6.79 7.02
CA MET A 111 3.13 7.43 7.07
C MET A 111 3.28 8.53 6.02
N THR A 112 2.70 8.35 4.83
CA THR A 112 2.77 9.35 3.75
C THR A 112 1.94 10.60 4.05
N LEU A 113 0.85 10.46 4.83
CA LEU A 113 0.06 11.57 5.35
C LEU A 113 0.59 12.16 6.67
N GLY A 114 1.62 11.56 7.27
CA GLY A 114 2.19 11.99 8.55
C GLY A 114 1.41 11.55 9.80
N PHE A 115 0.44 10.64 9.66
CA PHE A 115 -0.33 10.09 10.79
C PHE A 115 0.36 8.92 11.51
N MET A 116 1.28 8.21 10.84
CA MET A 116 1.94 7.01 11.38
C MET A 116 3.47 7.04 11.26
N PRO A 117 4.20 6.36 12.17
CA PRO A 117 5.66 6.22 12.13
C PRO A 117 6.19 5.80 10.75
N ILE A 118 7.35 6.34 10.37
CA ILE A 118 8.08 5.83 9.20
C ILE A 118 8.59 4.44 9.56
N THR A 119 7.99 3.41 8.96
CA THR A 119 8.36 2.01 9.20
C THR A 119 9.03 1.36 7.98
N GLY A 120 9.07 2.05 6.84
CA GLY A 120 9.66 1.52 5.61
C GLY A 120 8.90 0.33 5.03
N LEU A 121 7.57 0.32 5.17
CA LEU A 121 6.73 -0.76 4.62
C LEU A 121 6.26 -0.40 3.20
N PRO A 122 6.72 -1.11 2.16
CA PRO A 122 6.37 -0.83 0.78
C PRO A 122 4.92 -1.21 0.45
N LEU A 123 4.28 -0.55 -0.52
CA LEU A 123 2.96 -0.95 -0.99
C LEU A 123 3.05 -2.20 -1.87
N PRO A 124 2.33 -3.29 -1.54
CA PRO A 124 2.22 -4.47 -2.40
C PRO A 124 1.81 -4.12 -3.82
N PHE A 125 2.38 -4.81 -4.83
CA PHE A 125 2.11 -4.63 -6.27
C PHE A 125 2.53 -3.30 -6.91
N ILE A 126 2.73 -2.24 -6.14
CA ILE A 126 3.05 -0.90 -6.66
C ILE A 126 4.55 -0.59 -6.50
N THR A 127 5.13 -0.92 -5.34
CA THR A 127 6.53 -0.62 -5.06
C THR A 127 7.48 -1.44 -5.94
N ALA A 128 8.57 -0.81 -6.39
CA ALA A 128 9.66 -1.41 -7.16
C ALA A 128 10.58 -2.34 -6.33
N GLY A 129 10.02 -3.29 -5.60
CA GLY A 129 10.75 -4.27 -4.79
C GLY A 129 10.47 -5.71 -5.20
N GLY A 130 11.50 -6.45 -5.60
CA GLY A 130 11.36 -7.85 -6.02
C GLY A 130 10.81 -8.77 -4.92
N SER A 131 11.30 -8.61 -3.68
CA SER A 131 10.86 -9.42 -2.54
C SER A 131 9.40 -9.17 -2.17
N ILE A 132 8.96 -7.90 -2.10
CA ILE A 132 7.56 -7.57 -1.79
C ILE A 132 6.62 -8.05 -2.90
N MET A 133 7.03 -7.97 -4.17
CA MET A 133 6.24 -8.51 -5.28
C MET A 133 6.07 -10.02 -5.14
N LEU A 134 7.15 -10.75 -4.89
CA LEU A 134 7.13 -12.20 -4.75
C LEU A 134 6.30 -12.66 -3.53
N THR A 135 6.47 -12.03 -2.37
CA THR A 135 5.69 -12.37 -1.17
C THR A 135 4.21 -12.03 -1.34
N SER A 136 3.89 -10.94 -2.04
CA SER A 136 2.50 -10.58 -2.37
C SER A 136 1.85 -11.60 -3.30
N LEU A 137 2.56 -12.09 -4.32
CA LEU A 137 2.06 -13.13 -5.20
C LEU A 137 1.84 -14.46 -4.45
N ILE A 138 2.74 -14.82 -3.53
CA ILE A 138 2.57 -16.00 -2.67
C ILE A 138 1.33 -15.84 -1.77
N ALA A 139 1.14 -14.66 -1.16
CA ALA A 139 -0.04 -14.39 -0.33
C ALA A 139 -1.34 -14.52 -1.14
N VAL A 140 -1.37 -13.99 -2.37
CA VAL A 140 -2.52 -14.18 -3.29
C VAL A 140 -2.72 -15.65 -3.62
N ALA A 141 -1.65 -16.39 -3.92
CA ALA A 141 -1.74 -17.82 -4.24
C ALA A 141 -2.33 -18.63 -3.07
N ILE A 142 -1.97 -18.30 -1.83
CA ILE A 142 -2.54 -18.91 -0.62
C ILE A 142 -4.04 -18.63 -0.53
N ILE A 143 -4.45 -17.36 -0.65
CA ILE A 143 -5.87 -16.95 -0.60
C ILE A 143 -6.67 -17.69 -1.67
N LEU A 144 -6.18 -17.74 -2.92
CA LEU A 144 -6.84 -18.44 -4.02
C LEU A 144 -6.90 -19.95 -3.78
N ASN A 145 -5.85 -20.56 -3.21
CA ASN A 145 -5.84 -22.00 -2.91
C ASN A 145 -6.93 -22.37 -1.90
N VAL A 146 -7.11 -21.57 -0.85
CA VAL A 146 -8.19 -21.73 0.13
C VAL A 146 -9.55 -21.63 -0.55
N GLY A 147 -9.75 -20.62 -1.41
CA GLY A 147 -11.00 -20.44 -2.14
C GLY A 147 -11.34 -21.61 -3.08
N LEU A 148 -10.34 -22.15 -3.78
CA LEU A 148 -10.51 -23.28 -4.71
C LEU A 148 -10.84 -24.59 -3.97
N ARG A 149 -10.18 -24.86 -2.84
CA ARG A 149 -10.38 -26.09 -2.06
C ARG A 149 -11.68 -26.12 -1.25
N ARG A 150 -12.49 -25.05 -1.29
CA ARG A 150 -13.78 -25.03 -0.59
C ARG A 150 -14.77 -26.06 -1.16
N ASN A 151 -14.76 -26.26 -2.48
CA ASN A 151 -15.66 -27.19 -3.14
C ASN A 151 -15.01 -28.59 -3.11
N LYS A 152 -15.71 -29.57 -2.52
CA LYS A 152 -15.33 -30.98 -2.62
C LYS A 152 -15.38 -31.35 -4.11
N ILE A 153 -14.24 -31.68 -4.72
CA ILE A 153 -14.21 -32.22 -6.08
C ILE A 153 -14.88 -33.60 -5.98
N MET A 154 -16.13 -33.72 -6.42
CA MET A 154 -16.80 -35.01 -6.53
C MET A 154 -16.28 -35.67 -7.81
N PHE A 155 -15.47 -36.72 -7.64
CA PHE A 155 -15.16 -37.69 -8.69
C PHE A 155 -16.01 -38.93 -8.45
#